data_AF-A0A927CBQ6-F1
#
_entry.id   AF-A0A927CBQ6-F1
#
_cell.length_a   1.000
_cell.length_b   1.000
_cell.length_c   1.000
_cell.angle_alpha   90.00
_cell.angle_beta   90.00
_cell.angle_gamma   90.00
#
_symmetry.space_group_name_H-M   'P 1'
#
loop_
_entity.id
_entity.type
_entity.pdbx_description
1 polymer ?
#
loop_
_entity_poly.entity_id
_entity_poly.type
_entity_poly.pdbx_seq_one_letter_code
_entity_poly.pdbx_strand_id
1 'polypeptide(L)'
;MLLRDDNALLDELENKLLAVQIIRRERCLPEIVPFLLTGDTVLIAEGTGQALVISSRSGPERSVEEPQTEALVRGPRVGFTENIQTNVSLIRRMITDPQLSFETYTVGQRSKQTLSVTYIKGIIHPDIVNEVKRRLDSIGIDMAPESGTVEQWIEDSFLSPFPQVLHTERPDKVVAALFQGKAAILLDGTPFALVLPTTFISLV
;
A
#
# COMPACT_ATOMS: atom_id res chain seq x y z
N MET A 1 1.26 44.47 -11.29
CA MET A 1 1.35 43.23 -10.51
C MET A 1 1.71 42.14 -11.51
N LEU A 2 2.89 41.55 -11.34
CA LEU A 2 3.69 40.95 -12.40
C LEU A 2 2.99 39.76 -13.07
N LEU A 3 2.64 39.92 -14.36
CA LEU A 3 2.49 38.81 -15.30
C LEU A 3 3.89 38.23 -15.52
N ARG A 4 4.31 37.36 -14.60
CA ARG A 4 5.49 36.52 -14.78
C ARG A 4 5.06 35.50 -15.82
N ASP A 5 5.68 35.50 -16.99
CA ASP A 5 5.37 34.57 -18.07
C ASP A 5 5.46 33.14 -17.50
N ASP A 6 4.33 32.43 -17.44
CA ASP A 6 4.20 31.15 -16.73
C ASP A 6 5.18 30.09 -17.28
N ASN A 7 5.52 30.19 -18.57
CA ASN A 7 6.55 29.37 -19.19
C ASN A 7 7.96 29.72 -18.70
N ALA A 8 8.26 31.01 -18.47
CA ALA A 8 9.57 31.43 -17.99
C ALA A 8 9.85 30.92 -16.57
N LEU A 9 8.82 30.75 -15.73
CA LEU A 9 8.96 30.13 -14.41
C LEU A 9 9.32 28.65 -14.51
N LEU A 10 8.64 27.90 -15.39
CA LEU A 10 8.93 26.48 -15.61
C LEU A 10 10.33 26.29 -16.21
N ASP A 11 10.72 27.13 -17.15
CA ASP A 11 12.06 27.12 -17.75
C ASP A 11 13.14 27.43 -16.69
N GLU A 12 12.89 28.37 -15.77
CA GLU A 12 13.81 28.67 -14.66
C GLU A 12 13.94 27.48 -13.71
N LEU A 13 12.82 26.81 -13.39
CA LEU A 13 12.80 25.63 -12.54
C LEU A 13 13.54 24.45 -13.18
N GLU A 14 13.32 24.17 -14.46
CA GLU A 14 14.02 23.12 -15.18
C GLU A 14 15.53 23.35 -15.20
N ASN A 15 15.97 24.57 -15.49
CA ASN A 15 17.39 24.93 -15.49
C ASN A 15 18.03 24.77 -14.11
N LYS A 16 17.29 25.00 -13.03
CA LYS A 16 17.77 24.78 -11.65
C LYS A 16 17.73 23.31 -11.22
N LEU A 17 16.84 22.52 -11.83
CA LEU A 17 16.64 21.09 -11.54
C LEU A 17 17.48 20.16 -12.43
N LEU A 18 18.36 20.69 -13.29
CA LEU A 18 19.28 19.92 -14.16
C LEU A 18 20.16 18.91 -13.40
N ALA A 19 20.31 19.05 -12.08
CA ALA A 19 21.00 18.07 -11.24
C ALA A 19 20.21 16.75 -11.06
N VAL A 20 18.93 16.71 -11.44
CA VAL A 20 18.04 15.53 -11.33
C VAL A 20 17.90 14.85 -12.69
N GLN A 21 17.86 13.52 -12.69
CA GLN A 21 18.22 12.69 -13.84
C GLN A 21 17.33 12.82 -15.08
N ILE A 22 16.02 13.14 -14.97
CA ILE A 22 15.11 13.32 -16.12
C ILE A 22 13.92 14.20 -15.69
N ILE A 23 13.59 15.22 -16.48
CA ILE A 23 12.41 16.08 -16.32
C ILE A 23 11.49 15.94 -17.55
N ARG A 24 10.18 15.73 -17.34
CA ARG A 24 9.15 15.75 -18.39
C ARG A 24 8.06 16.77 -18.06
N ARG A 25 7.48 17.40 -19.08
CA ARG A 25 6.31 18.28 -18.95
C ARG A 25 5.07 17.53 -19.38
N GLU A 26 4.09 17.43 -18.49
CA GLU A 26 2.80 16.83 -18.79
C GLU A 26 1.68 17.84 -18.49
N ARG A 27 0.53 17.70 -19.17
CA ARG A 27 -0.61 18.64 -19.01
C ARG A 27 -1.84 17.96 -18.45
N CYS A 28 -1.99 16.66 -18.67
CA CYS A 28 -3.19 15.94 -18.29
C CYS A 28 -2.91 15.01 -17.11
N LEU A 29 -3.85 14.95 -16.15
CA LEU A 29 -3.77 14.02 -15.04
C LEU A 29 -3.56 12.55 -15.46
N PRO A 30 -4.20 12.02 -16.52
CA PRO A 30 -3.96 10.64 -16.97
C PRO A 30 -2.51 10.36 -17.39
N GLU A 31 -1.78 11.37 -17.88
CA GLU A 31 -0.37 11.26 -18.27
C GLU A 31 0.53 11.31 -17.03
N ILE A 32 0.13 12.07 -16.01
CA ILE A 32 0.87 12.29 -14.76
C ILE A 32 0.77 11.09 -13.80
N VAL A 33 -0.41 10.50 -13.67
CA VAL A 33 -0.72 9.44 -12.68
C VAL A 33 0.26 8.25 -12.74
N PRO A 34 0.62 7.70 -13.92
CA PRO A 34 1.58 6.60 -13.99
C PRO A 34 2.95 6.93 -13.38
N PHE A 35 3.40 8.18 -13.50
CA PHE A 35 4.67 8.63 -12.92
C PHE A 35 4.59 8.67 -11.38
N LEU A 36 3.50 9.20 -10.83
CA LEU A 36 3.25 9.18 -9.38
C LEU A 36 3.24 7.74 -8.83
N LEU A 37 2.58 6.82 -9.53
CA LEU A 37 2.47 5.43 -9.11
C LEU A 37 3.79 4.65 -9.20
N THR A 38 4.76 5.14 -9.97
CA THR A 38 6.09 4.55 -10.09
C THR A 38 7.15 5.26 -9.24
N GLY A 39 6.73 6.16 -8.34
CA GLY A 39 7.61 6.83 -7.38
C GLY A 39 8.34 8.06 -7.94
N ASP A 40 7.89 8.61 -9.06
CA ASP A 40 8.36 9.90 -9.56
C ASP A 40 7.67 11.05 -8.83
N THR A 41 8.37 12.17 -8.71
CA THR A 41 7.87 13.39 -8.06
C THR A 41 7.21 14.27 -9.11
N VAL A 42 6.04 14.81 -8.83
CA VAL A 42 5.35 15.73 -9.74
C VAL A 42 5.23 17.10 -9.09
N LEU A 43 5.77 18.12 -9.77
CA LEU A 43 5.69 19.52 -9.36
C LEU A 43 4.68 20.24 -10.25
N ILE A 44 3.59 20.73 -9.64
CA ILE A 44 2.57 21.53 -10.32
C ILE A 44 2.74 22.96 -9.84
N ALA A 45 3.06 23.87 -10.76
CA ALA A 45 3.14 25.30 -10.47
C ALA A 45 1.79 25.96 -10.80
N GLU A 46 1.21 26.66 -9.83
CA GLU A 46 -0.06 27.38 -10.00
C GLU A 46 0.03 28.37 -11.17
N GLY A 47 -1.06 28.49 -11.95
CA GLY A 47 -1.13 29.36 -13.13
C GLY A 47 -0.58 28.75 -14.43
N THR A 48 0.32 27.78 -14.36
CA THR A 48 1.04 27.29 -15.56
C THR A 48 0.27 26.31 -16.44
N GLY A 49 -0.73 25.61 -15.88
CA GLY A 49 -1.45 24.55 -16.60
C GLY A 49 -0.58 23.35 -17.02
N GLN A 50 0.62 23.22 -16.44
CA GLN A 50 1.57 22.15 -16.71
C GLN A 50 2.13 21.58 -15.40
N ALA A 51 2.54 20.31 -15.46
CA ALA A 51 3.21 19.62 -14.38
C ALA A 51 4.60 19.17 -14.83
N LEU A 52 5.60 19.38 -13.98
CA LEU A 52 6.94 18.85 -14.14
C LEU A 52 7.04 17.50 -13.43
N VAL A 53 7.28 16.44 -14.19
CA VAL A 53 7.60 15.11 -13.68
C VAL A 53 9.11 15.02 -13.50
N ILE A 54 9.54 14.77 -12.28
CA ILE A 54 10.93 14.71 -11.85
C ILE A 54 11.21 13.26 -11.44
N SER A 55 12.13 12.59 -12.13
CA SER A 55 12.52 11.22 -11.81
C SER A 55 13.20 11.16 -10.43
N SER A 56 12.48 10.67 -9.42
CA SER A 56 12.94 10.55 -8.03
C SER A 56 13.10 9.09 -7.57
N ARG A 57 13.10 8.14 -8.52
CA ARG A 57 13.30 6.71 -8.22
C ARG A 57 14.66 6.51 -7.55
N SER A 58 14.65 6.40 -6.22
CA SER A 58 15.86 6.07 -5.45
C SER A 58 16.20 4.59 -5.64
N GLY A 59 17.43 4.30 -6.07
CA GLY A 59 18.02 2.96 -6.06
C GLY A 59 18.47 2.54 -4.65
N PRO A 60 19.04 1.33 -4.53
CA PRO A 60 18.46 0.20 -3.82
C PRO A 60 18.03 0.52 -2.37
N GLU A 61 16.77 0.21 -2.06
CA GLU A 61 16.24 0.14 -0.70
C GLU A 61 16.98 -0.94 0.12
N ARG A 62 16.97 -0.82 1.45
CA ARG A 62 17.50 -1.82 2.39
C ARG A 62 17.10 -3.23 1.93
N SER A 63 18.02 -4.18 2.02
CA SER A 63 17.76 -5.57 1.67
C SER A 63 16.57 -6.08 2.49
N VAL A 64 15.42 -6.23 1.83
CA VAL A 64 14.31 -6.99 2.38
C VAL A 64 14.73 -8.44 2.38
N GLU A 65 14.57 -9.09 3.52
CA GLU A 65 14.99 -10.48 3.72
C GLU A 65 13.96 -11.47 3.14
N GLU A 66 14.39 -12.72 2.98
CA GLU A 66 13.51 -13.81 2.58
C GLU A 66 12.52 -14.12 3.73
N PRO A 67 11.24 -14.38 3.44
CA PRO A 67 10.28 -14.76 4.49
C PRO A 67 10.81 -15.99 5.25
N GLN A 68 10.85 -15.89 6.58
CA GLN A 68 11.42 -16.93 7.43
C GLN A 68 10.49 -18.15 7.48
N THR A 69 9.17 -17.92 7.46
CA THR A 69 8.17 -18.99 7.59
C THR A 69 7.73 -19.55 6.23
N GLU A 70 7.94 -18.81 5.13
CA GLU A 70 7.47 -19.17 3.78
C GLU A 70 8.60 -19.21 2.72
N ALA A 71 9.74 -19.84 3.06
CA ALA A 71 10.88 -19.97 2.15
C ALA A 71 10.54 -20.75 0.87
N LEU A 72 11.09 -20.34 -0.28
CA LEU A 72 10.79 -20.91 -1.59
C LEU A 72 12.04 -21.35 -2.34
N VAL A 73 11.94 -22.49 -3.03
CA VAL A 73 12.96 -22.91 -4.01
C VAL A 73 12.86 -22.08 -5.31
N ARG A 74 11.65 -21.61 -5.67
CA ARG A 74 11.36 -20.80 -6.87
C ARG A 74 10.30 -19.74 -6.56
N GLY A 75 10.54 -18.49 -6.97
CA GLY A 75 9.62 -17.35 -6.80
C GLY A 75 10.31 -16.12 -6.20
N PRO A 76 9.56 -15.03 -5.97
CA PRO A 76 10.07 -13.84 -5.28
C PRO A 76 10.52 -14.21 -3.85
N ARG A 77 11.71 -13.76 -3.45
CA ARG A 77 12.29 -13.97 -2.10
C ARG A 77 12.08 -12.76 -1.19
N VAL A 78 11.06 -11.96 -1.45
CA VAL A 78 10.82 -10.73 -0.69
C VAL A 78 9.74 -11.04 0.33
N GLY A 79 10.07 -10.92 1.62
CA GLY A 79 9.10 -11.01 2.72
C GLY A 79 8.62 -9.63 3.16
N PHE A 80 7.50 -9.59 3.88
CA PHE A 80 7.17 -8.44 4.69
C PHE A 80 8.13 -8.33 5.88
N THR A 81 8.22 -7.12 6.43
CA THR A 81 9.04 -6.76 7.60
C THR A 81 8.14 -6.22 8.70
N GLU A 82 8.66 -5.92 9.88
CA GLU A 82 7.89 -5.30 10.96
C GLU A 82 7.52 -3.84 10.68
N ASN A 83 8.07 -3.23 9.62
CA ASN A 83 7.78 -1.84 9.27
C ASN A 83 6.63 -1.72 8.27
N ILE A 84 5.51 -1.12 8.70
CA ILE A 84 4.33 -0.99 7.84
C ILE A 84 4.56 -0.13 6.59
N GLN A 85 5.41 0.90 6.66
CA GLN A 85 5.70 1.77 5.51
C GLN A 85 6.47 1.01 4.43
N THR A 86 7.42 0.16 4.84
CA THR A 86 8.12 -0.76 3.93
C THR A 86 7.13 -1.72 3.29
N ASN A 87 6.23 -2.31 4.06
CA ASN A 87 5.25 -3.27 3.55
C ASN A 87 4.24 -2.64 2.56
N VAL A 88 3.74 -1.44 2.87
CA VAL A 88 2.89 -0.65 1.96
C VAL A 88 3.63 -0.34 0.66
N SER A 89 4.91 0.07 0.77
CA SER A 89 5.75 0.36 -0.40
C SER A 89 5.97 -0.89 -1.25
N LEU A 90 6.19 -2.06 -0.66
CA LEU A 90 6.31 -3.33 -1.37
C LEU A 90 5.05 -3.63 -2.20
N ILE A 91 3.85 -3.53 -1.61
CA ILE A 91 2.59 -3.76 -2.33
C ILE A 91 2.40 -2.73 -3.44
N ARG A 92 2.63 -1.44 -3.15
CA ARG A 92 2.48 -0.35 -4.14
C ARG A 92 3.43 -0.53 -5.33
N ARG A 93 4.67 -1.01 -5.10
CA ARG A 93 5.63 -1.30 -6.19
C ARG A 93 5.19 -2.44 -7.09
N MET A 94 4.41 -3.39 -6.55
CA MET A 94 3.88 -4.52 -7.30
C MET A 94 2.55 -4.22 -8.01
N ILE A 95 1.82 -3.19 -7.57
CA ILE A 95 0.51 -2.80 -8.11
C ILE A 95 0.53 -1.32 -8.53
N THR A 96 0.55 -1.09 -9.84
CA THR A 96 0.48 0.25 -10.46
C THR A 96 -0.95 0.73 -10.73
N ASP A 97 -1.94 0.13 -10.08
CA ASP A 97 -3.35 0.52 -10.22
C ASP A 97 -3.67 1.78 -9.38
N PRO A 98 -4.21 2.86 -9.96
CA PRO A 98 -4.64 4.04 -9.21
C PRO A 98 -5.79 3.78 -8.23
N GLN A 99 -6.56 2.71 -8.42
CA GLN A 99 -7.65 2.29 -7.53
C GLN A 99 -7.17 1.54 -6.29
N LEU A 100 -5.89 1.15 -6.22
CA LEU A 100 -5.28 0.59 -5.02
C LEU A 100 -5.34 1.62 -3.88
N SER A 101 -6.05 1.24 -2.83
CA SER A 101 -6.32 2.08 -1.67
C SER A 101 -5.67 1.48 -0.43
N PHE A 102 -4.99 2.32 0.33
CA PHE A 102 -4.46 2.04 1.65
C PHE A 102 -5.20 2.96 2.63
N GLU A 103 -5.99 2.38 3.53
CA GLU A 103 -6.68 3.13 4.57
C GLU A 103 -6.03 2.86 5.92
N THR A 104 -5.50 3.92 6.53
CA THR A 104 -4.77 3.83 7.79
C THR A 104 -5.71 3.98 8.99
N TYR A 105 -5.57 3.08 9.95
CA TYR A 105 -6.28 3.03 11.22
C TYR A 105 -5.28 3.04 12.37
N THR A 106 -5.78 3.34 13.57
CA THR A 106 -5.01 3.22 14.81
C THR A 106 -5.73 2.26 15.75
N VAL A 107 -5.02 1.24 16.22
CA VAL A 107 -5.53 0.25 17.17
C VAL A 107 -4.77 0.30 18.49
N GLY A 108 -5.42 -0.07 19.59
CA GLY A 108 -4.83 -0.04 20.94
C GLY A 108 -5.17 1.22 21.74
N GLN A 109 -5.70 1.04 22.96
CA GLN A 109 -6.08 2.15 23.85
C GLN A 109 -4.88 2.78 24.58
N ARG A 110 -3.92 1.96 25.02
CA ARG A 110 -2.73 2.41 25.77
C ARG A 110 -1.50 2.50 24.89
N SER A 111 -1.27 1.47 24.09
CA SER A 111 -0.20 1.41 23.11
C SER A 111 -0.81 1.46 21.72
N LYS A 112 -0.76 2.64 21.10
CA LYS A 112 -1.31 2.88 19.78
C LYS A 112 -0.39 2.28 18.72
N GLN A 113 -0.96 1.48 17.83
CA GLN A 113 -0.27 0.94 16.67
C GLN A 113 -0.99 1.30 15.39
N THR A 114 -0.22 1.40 14.32
CA THR A 114 -0.74 1.72 12.98
C THR A 114 -1.19 0.43 12.30
N LEU A 115 -2.37 0.47 11.71
CA LEU A 115 -2.91 -0.62 10.90
C LEU A 115 -3.29 -0.06 9.53
N SER A 116 -3.09 -0.82 8.45
CA SER A 116 -3.50 -0.44 7.09
C SER A 116 -4.43 -1.48 6.50
N VAL A 117 -5.64 -1.07 6.13
CA VAL A 117 -6.56 -1.85 5.31
C VAL A 117 -6.29 -1.54 3.84
N THR A 118 -5.85 -2.55 3.10
CA THR A 118 -5.42 -2.46 1.71
C THR A 118 -6.41 -3.20 0.81
N TYR A 119 -6.89 -2.55 -0.25
CA TYR A 119 -7.82 -3.15 -1.21
C TYR A 119 -7.80 -2.40 -2.56
N ILE A 120 -8.34 -3.00 -3.62
CA ILE A 120 -8.47 -2.33 -4.93
C ILE A 120 -9.94 -1.96 -5.17
N LYS A 121 -10.22 -0.66 -5.26
CA LYS A 121 -11.56 -0.16 -5.56
C LYS A 121 -12.03 -0.65 -6.94
N GLY A 122 -13.30 -1.05 -7.02
CA GLY A 122 -13.88 -1.59 -8.25
C GLY A 122 -13.62 -3.09 -8.49
N ILE A 123 -12.69 -3.72 -7.74
CA ILE A 123 -12.50 -5.18 -7.73
C ILE A 123 -13.16 -5.79 -6.50
N ILE A 124 -12.92 -5.22 -5.32
CA ILE A 124 -13.50 -5.72 -4.06
C ILE A 124 -15.00 -5.41 -3.97
N HIS A 125 -15.77 -6.33 -3.39
CA HIS A 125 -17.16 -6.06 -3.03
C HIS A 125 -17.23 -5.05 -1.86
N PRO A 126 -17.97 -3.93 -1.99
CA PRO A 126 -17.98 -2.86 -0.97
C PRO A 126 -18.34 -3.34 0.44
N ASP A 127 -19.26 -4.29 0.55
CA ASP A 127 -19.70 -4.84 1.84
C ASP A 127 -18.57 -5.54 2.61
N ILE A 128 -17.59 -6.14 1.92
CA ILE A 128 -16.42 -6.74 2.57
C ILE A 128 -15.63 -5.65 3.29
N VAL A 129 -15.34 -4.55 2.59
CA VAL A 129 -14.60 -3.42 3.15
C VAL A 129 -15.36 -2.78 4.32
N ASN A 130 -16.67 -2.58 4.16
CA ASN A 130 -17.51 -2.02 5.22
C ASN A 130 -17.54 -2.91 6.47
N GLU A 131 -17.61 -4.22 6.29
CA GLU A 131 -17.61 -5.17 7.39
C GLU A 131 -16.26 -5.21 8.12
N VAL A 132 -15.15 -5.18 7.38
CA VAL A 132 -13.81 -5.05 7.98
C VAL A 132 -13.71 -3.80 8.83
N LYS A 133 -14.15 -2.64 8.31
CA LYS A 133 -14.17 -1.38 9.05
C LYS A 133 -14.99 -1.48 10.33
N ARG A 134 -16.22 -2.00 10.21
CA ARG A 134 -17.13 -2.19 11.35
C ARG A 134 -16.49 -3.03 12.46
N ARG A 135 -15.74 -4.08 12.12
CA ARG A 135 -15.04 -4.93 13.10
C ARG A 135 -13.82 -4.25 13.70
N LEU A 136 -13.02 -3.57 12.88
CA LEU A 136 -11.87 -2.82 13.37
C LEU A 136 -12.28 -1.75 14.40
N ASP A 137 -13.42 -1.07 14.17
CA ASP A 137 -13.97 -0.08 15.11
C ASP A 137 -14.41 -0.70 16.45
N SER A 138 -14.69 -2.01 16.48
CA SER A 138 -15.07 -2.72 17.71
C SER A 138 -13.89 -3.20 18.55
N ILE A 139 -12.65 -3.05 18.06
CA ILE A 139 -11.44 -3.53 18.75
C ILE A 139 -11.22 -2.73 20.03
N GLY A 140 -11.46 -3.38 21.17
CA GLY A 140 -11.36 -2.79 22.50
C GLY A 140 -10.16 -3.28 23.31
N ILE A 141 -8.96 -3.32 22.74
CA ILE A 141 -7.75 -3.83 23.40
C ILE A 141 -6.77 -2.72 23.80
N ASP A 142 -5.97 -2.94 24.84
CA ASP A 142 -4.94 -1.98 25.28
C ASP A 142 -3.77 -1.88 24.27
N MET A 143 -3.43 -3.00 23.63
CA MET A 143 -2.34 -3.15 22.65
C MET A 143 -2.61 -4.36 21.76
N ALA A 144 -2.26 -4.28 20.48
CA ALA A 144 -2.23 -5.42 19.56
C ALA A 144 -0.79 -5.98 19.49
N PRO A 145 -0.41 -7.04 20.22
CA PRO A 145 0.98 -7.53 20.18
C PRO A 145 1.37 -8.10 18.81
N GLU A 146 0.41 -8.66 18.07
CA GLU A 146 0.65 -9.33 16.79
C GLU A 146 -0.60 -9.27 15.90
N SER A 147 -0.44 -9.47 14.59
CA SER A 147 -1.55 -9.45 13.63
C SER A 147 -2.60 -10.51 13.97
N GLY A 148 -2.22 -11.68 14.50
CA GLY A 148 -3.15 -12.70 14.98
C GLY A 148 -4.10 -12.22 16.09
N THR A 149 -3.73 -11.17 16.84
CA THR A 149 -4.69 -10.54 17.78
C THR A 149 -5.78 -9.82 17.01
N VAL A 150 -5.43 -9.07 15.95
CA VAL A 150 -6.41 -8.39 15.10
C VAL A 150 -7.31 -9.41 14.41
N GLU A 151 -6.75 -10.52 13.92
CA GLU A 151 -7.47 -11.65 13.32
C GLU A 151 -8.64 -12.11 14.19
N GLN A 152 -8.39 -12.38 15.48
CA GLN A 152 -9.43 -12.84 16.41
C GLN A 152 -10.63 -11.89 16.56
N TRP A 153 -10.42 -10.58 16.38
CA TRP A 153 -11.49 -9.58 16.46
C TRP A 153 -12.22 -9.39 15.13
N ILE A 154 -11.58 -9.70 14.01
CA ILE A 154 -12.18 -9.59 12.68
C ILE A 154 -12.77 -10.90 12.17
N GLU A 155 -12.50 -12.05 12.81
CA GLU A 155 -13.10 -13.34 12.45
C GLU A 155 -14.60 -13.40 12.79
N ASP A 156 -15.35 -14.12 11.95
CA ASP A 156 -16.81 -14.28 12.05
C ASP A 156 -17.21 -15.29 13.11
N SER A 157 -16.51 -16.43 13.13
CA SER A 157 -16.84 -17.53 14.03
C SER A 157 -15.59 -18.29 14.39
N PHE A 158 -15.21 -18.18 15.67
CA PHE A 158 -14.17 -19.00 16.28
C PHE A 158 -14.48 -20.52 16.22
N LEU A 159 -15.74 -20.90 15.88
CA LEU A 159 -16.17 -22.29 15.70
C LEU A 159 -16.08 -22.78 14.26
N SER A 160 -15.66 -21.93 13.31
CA SER A 160 -15.43 -22.36 11.94
C SER A 160 -14.29 -23.39 11.90
N PRO A 161 -14.48 -24.59 11.32
CA PRO A 161 -13.39 -25.53 11.11
C PRO A 161 -12.45 -25.11 9.97
N PHE A 162 -12.73 -23.99 9.29
CA PHE A 162 -11.95 -23.46 8.17
C PHE A 162 -11.42 -22.04 8.49
N PRO A 163 -10.15 -21.74 8.16
CA PRO A 163 -9.59 -20.40 8.28
C PRO A 163 -10.40 -19.38 7.48
N GLN A 164 -10.82 -18.31 8.13
CA GLN A 164 -11.55 -17.21 7.49
C GLN A 164 -10.60 -16.09 7.06
N VAL A 165 -9.37 -16.13 7.56
CA VAL A 165 -8.26 -15.22 7.27
C VAL A 165 -7.04 -16.05 6.87
N LEU A 166 -6.29 -15.57 5.88
CA LEU A 166 -5.00 -16.12 5.49
C LEU A 166 -3.91 -15.21 6.04
N HIS A 167 -3.03 -15.73 6.89
CA HIS A 167 -1.81 -15.02 7.30
C HIS A 167 -0.68 -15.35 6.32
N THR A 168 0.09 -14.34 5.91
CA THR A 168 1.24 -14.55 5.01
C THR A 168 2.32 -13.50 5.22
N GLU A 169 3.58 -13.94 5.13
CA GLU A 169 4.74 -13.04 5.08
C GLU A 169 5.02 -12.57 3.65
N ARG A 170 4.23 -13.01 2.67
CA ARG A 170 4.53 -12.87 1.25
C ARG A 170 3.73 -11.73 0.58
N PRO A 171 4.40 -10.67 0.11
CA PRO A 171 3.74 -9.59 -0.64
C PRO A 171 3.09 -10.08 -1.93
N ASP A 172 3.67 -11.06 -2.62
CA ASP A 172 3.12 -11.58 -3.87
C ASP A 172 1.78 -12.31 -3.69
N LYS A 173 1.61 -13.05 -2.59
CA LYS A 173 0.33 -13.66 -2.22
C LYS A 173 -0.74 -12.60 -1.92
N VAL A 174 -0.37 -11.54 -1.20
CA VAL A 174 -1.26 -10.41 -0.94
C VAL A 174 -1.70 -9.75 -2.24
N VAL A 175 -0.76 -9.45 -3.14
CA VAL A 175 -1.05 -8.84 -4.45
C VAL A 175 -2.03 -9.70 -5.26
N ALA A 176 -1.79 -11.01 -5.34
CA ALA A 176 -2.69 -11.92 -6.03
C ALA A 176 -4.11 -11.92 -5.42
N ALA A 177 -4.20 -11.90 -4.09
CA ALA A 177 -5.47 -11.83 -3.38
C ALA A 177 -6.23 -10.52 -3.62
N LEU A 178 -5.53 -9.38 -3.65
CA LEU A 178 -6.14 -8.07 -3.94
C LEU A 178 -6.80 -8.06 -5.33
N PHE A 179 -6.17 -8.65 -6.35
CA PHE A 179 -6.75 -8.80 -7.69
C PHE A 179 -7.92 -9.80 -7.75
N GLN A 180 -8.04 -10.69 -6.77
CA GLN A 180 -9.20 -11.59 -6.61
C GLN A 180 -10.37 -10.91 -5.88
N GLY A 181 -10.28 -9.62 -5.56
CA GLY A 181 -11.33 -8.89 -4.85
C GLY A 181 -11.35 -9.14 -3.34
N LYS A 182 -10.20 -9.47 -2.76
CA LYS A 182 -10.00 -9.58 -1.31
C LYS A 182 -9.38 -8.30 -0.74
N ALA A 183 -9.50 -8.12 0.57
CA ALA A 183 -8.79 -7.11 1.34
C ALA A 183 -7.56 -7.73 2.03
N ALA A 184 -6.58 -6.89 2.33
CA ALA A 184 -5.43 -7.24 3.16
C ALA A 184 -5.28 -6.24 4.31
N ILE A 185 -4.89 -6.72 5.49
CA ILE A 185 -4.63 -5.92 6.67
C ILE A 185 -3.16 -6.07 7.04
N LEU A 186 -2.48 -4.94 7.20
CA LEU A 186 -1.10 -4.86 7.68
C LEU A 186 -1.11 -4.20 9.06
N LEU A 187 -0.44 -4.80 10.03
CA LEU A 187 -0.22 -4.20 11.36
C LEU A 187 1.25 -3.83 11.49
N ASP A 188 1.53 -2.63 11.99
CA ASP A 188 2.89 -2.18 12.27
C ASP A 188 3.48 -2.96 13.45
N GLY A 189 4.72 -3.42 13.32
CA GLY A 189 5.41 -4.23 14.32
C GLY A 189 5.38 -5.75 14.07
N THR A 190 4.81 -6.22 12.96
CA THR A 190 4.76 -7.66 12.60
C THR A 190 5.01 -7.89 11.11
N PRO A 191 5.71 -8.97 10.72
CA PRO A 191 6.00 -9.29 9.32
C PRO A 191 4.85 -10.04 8.61
N PHE A 192 3.64 -10.08 9.18
CA PHE A 192 2.51 -10.81 8.61
C PHE A 192 1.40 -9.89 8.11
N ALA A 193 0.88 -10.19 6.92
CA ALA A 193 -0.36 -9.64 6.41
C ALA A 193 -1.52 -10.61 6.62
N LEU A 194 -2.70 -10.09 6.95
CA LEU A 194 -3.95 -10.85 7.03
C LEU A 194 -4.76 -10.62 5.75
N VAL A 195 -5.18 -11.67 5.07
CA VAL A 195 -5.95 -11.59 3.82
C VAL A 195 -7.36 -12.16 4.02
N LEU A 196 -8.37 -11.41 3.61
CA LEU A 196 -9.78 -11.72 3.87
C LEU A 196 -10.73 -11.22 2.76
N PRO A 197 -11.87 -11.89 2.53
CA PRO A 197 -12.24 -13.18 3.11
C PRO A 197 -11.42 -14.32 2.49
N THR A 198 -11.08 -15.31 3.31
CA THR A 198 -10.49 -16.56 2.83
C THR A 198 -11.58 -17.63 2.75
N THR A 199 -11.57 -18.40 1.66
CA THR A 199 -12.47 -19.54 1.44
C THR A 199 -11.65 -20.82 1.42
N PHE A 200 -12.29 -21.99 1.60
CA PHE A 200 -11.61 -23.29 1.53
C PHE A 200 -10.76 -23.44 0.25
N ILE A 201 -11.30 -23.00 -0.91
CA ILE A 201 -10.60 -23.04 -2.20
C ILE A 201 -9.29 -22.21 -2.19
N SER A 202 -9.20 -21.19 -1.33
CA SER A 202 -8.02 -20.35 -1.23
C SER A 202 -6.87 -20.98 -0.42
N LEU A 203 -7.12 -22.13 0.24
CA LEU A 203 -6.18 -22.81 1.12
C LEU A 203 -5.58 -24.09 0.51
N VAL A 204 -6.14 -24.56 -0.61
CA VAL A 204 -5.72 -25.77 -1.35
C VAL A 204 -4.97 -25.43 -2.62
#